data_AF-A0A820LI48-F1
#
_entry.id   AF-A0A820LI48-F1
#
_cell.length_a   1.000
_cell.length_b   1.000
_cell.length_c   1.000
_cell.angle_alpha   90.00
_cell.angle_beta   90.00
_cell.angle_gamma   90.00
#
_symmetry.space_group_name_H-M   'P 1'
#
loop_
_entity.id
_entity.type
_entity.pdbx_description
1 polymer ?
#
loop_
_entity_poly.entity_id
_entity_poly.type
_entity_poly.pdbx_seq_one_letter_code
_entity_poly.pdbx_strand_id
1 'polypeptide(L)'
;SNITGTTGVNTTCLASGIVCPGQTINGVCVWQRKLSAVCRNASGVIKIRIQTNGLPPRCADVPSGSFVELNVDFEVNFNPDVSINSLNSNLSTVALLSQTLCTLTSAATVPSASDFVNYGKTPLDTATGVSVDGVMIFTPDSANNIDPFFPPGGGQTSESVDTCLAHCQITGIYHYHIASGCQVNPPTGNISSCSGTSSCISNVATYSISSFSNYQTKTVLGIAKAGHVI
;
A
#
# COMPACT_ATOMS: atom_id res chain seq x y z
N SER A 1 -20.05 0.05 -10.35
CA SER A 1 -20.19 1.20 -9.44
C SER A 1 -18.83 1.87 -9.32
N ASN A 2 -18.76 3.20 -9.28
CA ASN A 2 -17.51 3.94 -9.03
C ASN A 2 -17.35 4.12 -7.51
N ILE A 3 -16.19 3.74 -6.95
CA ILE A 3 -15.92 3.82 -5.51
C ILE A 3 -16.06 5.24 -4.98
N THR A 4 -15.77 6.27 -5.79
CA THR A 4 -15.85 7.67 -5.34
C THR A 4 -17.27 8.09 -4.98
N GLY A 5 -18.29 7.48 -5.59
CA GLY A 5 -19.71 7.72 -5.30
C GLY A 5 -20.32 6.81 -4.24
N THR A 6 -19.53 5.93 -3.63
CA THR A 6 -20.01 5.05 -2.55
C THR A 6 -19.88 5.71 -1.19
N THR A 7 -20.77 5.36 -0.27
CA THR A 7 -20.65 5.74 1.14
C THR A 7 -19.55 4.89 1.77
N GLY A 8 -18.57 5.55 2.41
CA GLY A 8 -17.48 4.90 3.12
C GLY A 8 -17.78 4.72 4.61
N VAL A 9 -16.72 4.40 5.35
CA VAL A 9 -16.74 4.36 6.81
C VAL A 9 -16.11 5.66 7.33
N ASN A 10 -16.80 6.33 8.24
CA ASN A 10 -16.25 7.47 8.96
C ASN A 10 -15.01 7.03 9.74
N THR A 11 -13.89 7.70 9.49
CA THR A 11 -12.67 7.55 10.29
C THR A 11 -12.39 8.88 10.95
N THR A 12 -11.97 8.85 12.21
CA THR A 12 -11.80 10.04 13.04
C THR A 12 -10.55 10.01 13.88
N CYS A 13 -9.96 11.18 14.15
CA CYS A 13 -8.89 11.33 15.13
C CYS A 13 -8.74 12.79 15.59
N LEU A 14 -7.82 13.04 16.52
CA LEU A 14 -7.49 14.41 16.93
C LEU A 14 -6.70 15.12 15.83
N ALA A 15 -7.15 16.30 15.41
CA ALA A 15 -6.53 17.08 14.34
C ALA A 15 -5.20 17.75 14.73
N SER A 16 -4.74 17.59 15.96
CA SER A 16 -3.50 18.23 16.43
C SER A 16 -2.27 17.56 15.83
N GLY A 17 -1.46 18.34 15.10
CA GLY A 17 -0.17 17.90 14.57
C GLY A 17 -0.26 16.93 13.40
N ILE A 18 -1.41 16.84 12.72
CA ILE A 18 -1.63 15.95 11.58
C ILE A 18 -2.23 16.70 10.39
N VAL A 19 -2.07 16.17 9.19
CA VAL A 19 -2.82 16.65 8.01
C VAL A 19 -4.11 15.85 7.94
N CYS A 20 -5.25 16.54 7.92
CA CYS A 20 -6.54 15.85 7.84
C CYS A 20 -6.89 15.49 6.39
N PRO A 21 -7.22 14.23 6.06
CA PRO A 21 -7.66 13.86 4.70
C PRO A 21 -9.05 14.39 4.32
N GLY A 22 -9.84 14.81 5.30
CA GLY A 22 -11.20 15.29 5.11
C GLY A 22 -11.41 16.63 5.79
N GLN A 23 -12.33 16.67 6.74
CA GLN A 23 -12.75 17.90 7.41
C GLN A 23 -12.36 17.88 8.88
N THR A 24 -11.94 19.04 9.41
CA THR A 24 -11.74 19.21 10.84
C THR A 24 -12.98 19.86 11.45
N ILE A 25 -13.63 19.16 12.38
CA ILE A 25 -14.83 19.60 13.09
C ILE A 25 -14.51 19.60 14.58
N ASN A 26 -14.53 20.77 15.23
CA ASN A 26 -14.24 20.92 16.66
C ASN A 26 -12.92 20.25 17.11
N GLY A 27 -11.85 20.36 16.30
CA GLY A 27 -10.55 19.76 16.59
C GLY A 27 -10.46 18.26 16.31
N VAL A 28 -11.50 17.64 15.74
CA VAL A 28 -11.51 16.25 15.29
C VAL A 28 -11.43 16.22 13.77
N CYS A 29 -10.42 15.54 13.23
CA CYS A 29 -10.36 15.23 11.80
C CYS A 29 -11.32 14.09 11.48
N VAL A 30 -12.12 14.24 10.42
CA VAL A 30 -13.10 13.25 9.95
C VAL A 30 -12.98 13.08 8.43
N TRP A 31 -12.91 11.84 7.97
CA TRP A 31 -12.94 11.50 6.54
C TRP A 31 -13.66 10.19 6.29
N GLN A 32 -13.97 9.94 5.02
CA GLN A 32 -14.63 8.73 4.56
C GLN A 32 -13.60 7.78 3.97
N ARG A 33 -13.34 6.65 4.63
CA ARG A 33 -12.53 5.58 4.05
C ARG A 33 -13.42 4.65 3.24
N LYS A 34 -13.01 4.33 2.00
CA LYS A 34 -13.79 3.48 1.09
C LYS A 34 -12.91 2.31 0.69
N LEU A 35 -13.35 1.10 1.02
CA LEU A 35 -12.72 -0.15 0.59
C LEU A 35 -13.81 -1.18 0.33
N SER A 36 -13.74 -1.83 -0.83
CA SER A 36 -14.61 -2.94 -1.21
C SER A 36 -13.77 -4.01 -1.89
N ALA A 37 -13.93 -5.25 -1.44
CA ALA A 37 -13.34 -6.43 -2.05
C ALA A 37 -14.46 -7.43 -2.32
N VAL A 38 -14.74 -7.71 -3.59
CA VAL A 38 -15.84 -8.59 -4.01
C VAL A 38 -15.29 -9.74 -4.82
N CYS A 39 -15.51 -10.96 -4.33
CA CYS A 39 -15.22 -12.18 -5.07
C CYS A 39 -16.45 -12.63 -5.87
N ARG A 40 -16.25 -13.09 -7.10
CA ARG A 40 -17.31 -13.67 -7.92
C ARG A 40 -16.79 -14.85 -8.74
N ASN A 41 -17.64 -15.83 -8.99
CA ASN A 41 -17.34 -16.89 -9.95
C ASN A 41 -17.73 -16.42 -11.36
N ALA A 42 -16.76 -16.42 -12.27
CA ALA A 42 -16.92 -16.10 -13.68
C ALA A 42 -16.54 -17.34 -14.51
N SER A 43 -17.53 -18.15 -14.87
CA SER A 43 -17.34 -19.35 -15.71
C SER A 43 -16.30 -20.34 -15.15
N GLY A 44 -16.29 -20.56 -13.83
CA GLY A 44 -15.36 -21.47 -13.16
C GLY A 44 -14.07 -20.82 -12.66
N VAL A 45 -13.80 -19.57 -13.04
CA VAL A 45 -12.67 -18.80 -12.53
C VAL A 45 -13.15 -17.87 -11.41
N ILE A 46 -12.52 -17.92 -10.25
CA ILE A 46 -12.78 -16.96 -9.18
C ILE A 46 -12.08 -15.66 -9.55
N LYS A 47 -12.84 -14.57 -9.60
CA LYS A 47 -12.31 -13.21 -9.76
C LYS A 47 -12.48 -12.44 -8.47
N ILE A 48 -11.54 -11.55 -8.20
CA ILE A 48 -11.64 -10.56 -7.13
C ILE A 48 -11.59 -9.17 -7.73
N ARG A 49 -12.56 -8.32 -7.36
CA ARG A 49 -12.58 -6.90 -7.69
C ARG A 49 -12.27 -6.09 -6.44
N ILE A 50 -11.26 -5.25 -6.52
CA ILE A 50 -10.83 -4.36 -5.44
C ILE A 50 -11.17 -2.93 -5.83
N GLN A 51 -11.80 -2.22 -4.91
CA GLN A 51 -12.13 -0.82 -5.06
C GLN A 51 -11.73 -0.06 -3.80
N THR A 52 -10.96 1.03 -3.92
CA THR A 52 -10.53 1.82 -2.76
C THR A 52 -10.32 3.29 -3.10
N ASN A 53 -10.48 4.17 -2.10
CA ASN A 53 -10.05 5.57 -2.20
C ASN A 53 -8.62 5.81 -1.69
N GLY A 54 -7.89 4.76 -1.30
CA GLY A 54 -6.49 4.83 -0.90
C GLY A 54 -6.24 5.49 0.46
N LEU A 55 -7.28 5.96 1.15
CA LEU A 55 -7.13 6.64 2.43
C LEU A 55 -6.97 5.62 3.57
N PRO A 56 -6.04 5.88 4.51
CA PRO A 56 -5.79 4.97 5.62
C PRO A 56 -6.94 5.00 6.65
N PRO A 57 -7.17 3.92 7.43
CA PRO A 57 -8.18 3.86 8.50
C PRO A 57 -7.73 4.56 9.81
N ARG A 58 -6.84 5.54 9.71
CA ARG A 58 -6.03 6.06 10.83
C ARG A 58 -5.44 7.41 10.44
N CYS A 59 -5.03 8.18 11.44
CA CYS A 59 -4.34 9.44 11.20
C CYS A 59 -2.86 9.19 11.07
N ALA A 60 -2.37 9.25 9.84
CA ALA A 60 -0.96 9.22 9.57
C ALA A 60 -0.34 10.59 9.80
N ASP A 61 0.85 10.58 10.37
CA ASP A 61 1.74 11.73 10.30
C ASP A 61 2.22 11.83 8.85
N VAL A 62 2.03 13.01 8.26
CA VAL A 62 2.44 13.31 6.90
C VAL A 62 3.41 14.47 6.97
N PRO A 63 4.72 14.15 7.03
CA PRO A 63 5.76 15.16 7.19
C PRO A 63 5.79 16.16 6.03
N SER A 64 5.27 15.76 4.88
CA SER A 64 5.06 16.61 3.71
C SER A 64 3.82 16.16 2.93
N GLY A 65 3.11 17.13 2.34
CA GLY A 65 1.99 16.89 1.42
C GLY A 65 0.60 16.98 2.03
N SER A 66 -0.38 16.57 1.22
CA SER A 66 -1.79 16.43 1.60
C SER A 66 -2.23 14.98 1.43
N PHE A 67 -3.48 14.67 1.73
CA PHE A 67 -4.08 13.43 1.27
C PHE A 67 -4.95 13.69 0.06
N VAL A 68 -4.90 12.77 -0.91
CA VAL A 68 -5.78 12.78 -2.08
C VAL A 68 -6.54 11.47 -2.16
N GLU A 69 -7.87 11.55 -2.28
CA GLU A 69 -8.67 10.37 -2.61
C GLU A 69 -8.31 9.84 -3.98
N LEU A 70 -8.10 8.53 -4.06
CA LEU A 70 -7.92 7.82 -5.30
C LEU A 70 -9.26 7.27 -5.83
N ASN A 71 -9.27 6.94 -7.12
CA ASN A 71 -10.32 6.13 -7.72
C ASN A 71 -9.67 4.85 -8.26
N VAL A 72 -9.36 3.96 -7.33
CA VAL A 72 -8.80 2.64 -7.61
C VAL A 72 -9.94 1.65 -7.74
N ASP A 73 -9.97 0.96 -8.88
CA ASP A 73 -10.96 -0.07 -9.17
C ASP A 73 -10.33 -1.03 -10.18
N PHE A 74 -9.95 -2.22 -9.73
CA PHE A 74 -9.42 -3.25 -10.63
C PHE A 74 -10.03 -4.62 -10.33
N GLU A 75 -10.09 -5.46 -11.35
CA GLU A 75 -10.49 -6.86 -11.25
C GLU A 75 -9.40 -7.76 -11.81
N VAL A 76 -9.19 -8.90 -11.15
CA VAL A 76 -8.18 -9.90 -11.49
C VAL A 76 -8.74 -11.29 -11.19
N ASN A 77 -8.18 -12.32 -11.84
CA ASN A 77 -8.31 -13.69 -11.40
C ASN A 77 -7.74 -13.80 -9.98
N PHE A 78 -8.51 -14.36 -9.05
CA PHE A 78 -8.07 -14.53 -7.67
C PHE A 78 -7.17 -15.74 -7.57
N ASN A 79 -5.95 -15.50 -7.07
CA ASN A 79 -4.93 -16.51 -6.87
C ASN A 79 -4.84 -17.50 -8.06
N PRO A 80 -4.64 -16.99 -9.30
CA PRO A 80 -4.61 -17.83 -10.48
C PRO A 80 -3.52 -18.88 -10.28
N ASP A 81 -3.77 -20.12 -10.70
CA ASP A 81 -2.81 -21.22 -10.63
C ASP A 81 -1.58 -20.89 -11.49
N VAL A 82 -0.67 -20.12 -10.93
CA VAL A 82 0.73 -20.12 -11.34
C VAL A 82 1.34 -21.30 -10.59
N SER A 83 1.99 -22.20 -11.33
CA SER A 83 2.72 -23.29 -10.70
C SER A 83 3.62 -22.70 -9.60
N ILE A 84 3.61 -23.28 -8.39
CA ILE A 84 4.43 -22.79 -7.26
C ILE A 84 5.94 -22.78 -7.59
N ASN A 85 6.33 -23.51 -8.63
CA ASN A 85 7.68 -23.59 -9.21
C ASN A 85 7.83 -22.84 -10.54
N SER A 86 6.73 -22.32 -11.10
CA SER A 86 6.70 -21.36 -12.19
C SER A 86 6.91 -20.00 -11.55
N LEU A 87 8.16 -19.74 -11.15
CA LEU A 87 8.59 -18.37 -10.98
C LEU A 87 8.14 -17.60 -12.23
N ASN A 88 7.32 -16.56 -12.06
CA ASN A 88 7.02 -15.63 -13.16
C ASN A 88 8.31 -15.06 -13.77
N SER A 89 9.44 -15.16 -13.04
CA SER A 89 10.77 -14.77 -13.49
C SER A 89 11.83 -15.58 -12.74
N ASN A 90 12.72 -16.30 -13.45
CA ASN A 90 13.86 -16.95 -12.82
C ASN A 90 14.87 -15.89 -12.33
N LEU A 91 14.78 -15.51 -11.05
CA LEU A 91 15.65 -14.50 -10.42
C LEU A 91 17.02 -15.07 -10.00
N SER A 92 17.65 -15.85 -10.88
CA SER A 92 18.92 -16.55 -10.59
C SER A 92 20.15 -15.63 -10.51
N THR A 93 20.02 -14.36 -10.89
CA THR A 93 21.12 -13.39 -10.84
C THR A 93 20.69 -12.13 -10.10
N VAL A 94 21.66 -11.46 -9.48
CA VAL A 94 21.44 -10.14 -8.87
C VAL A 94 20.92 -9.15 -9.91
N ALA A 95 21.40 -9.21 -11.16
CA ALA A 95 20.92 -8.35 -12.23
C ALA A 95 19.43 -8.56 -12.54
N LEU A 96 18.96 -9.81 -12.61
CA LEU A 96 17.54 -10.12 -12.84
C LEU A 96 16.68 -9.76 -11.62
N LEU A 97 17.18 -10.00 -10.41
CA LEU A 97 16.52 -9.58 -9.17
C LEU A 97 16.37 -8.06 -9.12
N SER A 98 17.46 -7.31 -9.35
CA SER A 98 17.46 -5.84 -9.40
C SER A 98 16.56 -5.33 -10.51
N GLN A 99 16.60 -5.92 -11.71
CA GLN A 99 15.69 -5.52 -12.78
C GLN A 99 14.23 -5.76 -12.41
N THR A 100 13.93 -6.84 -11.68
CA THR A 100 12.55 -7.15 -11.28
C THR A 100 12.07 -6.25 -10.14
N LEU A 101 12.91 -5.99 -9.13
CA LEU A 101 12.55 -5.21 -7.95
C LEU A 101 12.62 -3.70 -8.17
N CYS A 102 13.56 -3.23 -9.00
CA CYS A 102 13.85 -1.80 -9.21
C CYS A 102 13.27 -1.24 -10.51
N THR A 103 12.28 -1.92 -11.11
CA THR A 103 11.50 -1.38 -12.22
C THR A 103 10.21 -0.76 -11.69
N LEU A 104 10.10 0.57 -11.75
CA LEU A 104 8.96 1.34 -11.24
C LEU A 104 7.62 1.04 -11.94
N THR A 105 7.62 0.38 -13.10
CA THR A 105 6.40 0.12 -13.89
C THR A 105 5.83 -1.28 -13.61
N SER A 106 5.06 -1.39 -12.54
CA SER A 106 4.32 -2.59 -12.14
C SER A 106 3.12 -2.91 -13.04
N ALA A 107 2.59 -1.95 -13.83
CA ALA A 107 1.47 -2.21 -14.74
C ALA A 107 1.86 -2.96 -16.01
N ALA A 108 3.04 -2.67 -16.56
CA ALA A 108 3.57 -3.37 -17.74
C ALA A 108 3.99 -4.82 -17.43
N THR A 109 4.07 -5.19 -16.15
CA THR A 109 4.58 -6.47 -15.66
C THR A 109 3.49 -7.37 -15.09
N VAL A 110 2.21 -6.96 -15.12
CA VAL A 110 1.11 -7.81 -14.66
C VAL A 110 0.94 -9.01 -15.62
N PRO A 111 1.08 -10.26 -15.15
CA PRO A 111 0.98 -11.43 -16.02
C PRO A 111 -0.38 -11.52 -16.71
N SER A 112 -0.43 -11.89 -17.99
CA SER A 112 -1.69 -12.04 -18.74
C SER A 112 -2.65 -13.05 -18.09
N ALA A 113 -2.12 -14.07 -17.41
CA ALA A 113 -2.90 -15.06 -16.66
C ALA A 113 -3.72 -14.45 -15.50
N SER A 114 -3.37 -13.26 -15.03
CA SER A 114 -4.15 -12.55 -14.02
C SER A 114 -5.45 -11.95 -14.55
N ASP A 115 -5.62 -11.84 -15.88
CA ASP A 115 -6.77 -11.16 -16.52
C ASP A 115 -7.08 -9.80 -15.87
N PHE A 116 -6.01 -9.02 -15.62
CA PHE A 116 -6.10 -7.72 -14.97
C PHE A 116 -6.86 -6.71 -15.82
N VAL A 117 -7.88 -6.10 -15.21
CA VAL A 117 -8.67 -5.01 -15.81
C VAL A 117 -8.73 -3.84 -14.83
N ASN A 118 -8.30 -2.65 -15.26
CA ASN A 118 -8.45 -1.41 -14.49
C ASN A 118 -9.72 -0.66 -14.94
N TYR A 119 -10.70 -0.57 -14.05
CA TYR A 119 -11.91 0.24 -14.22
C TYR A 119 -11.79 1.63 -13.58
N GLY A 120 -10.74 1.84 -12.78
CA GLY A 120 -10.50 3.07 -12.03
C GLY A 120 -10.02 4.21 -12.92
N LYS A 121 -9.99 5.41 -12.33
CA LYS A 121 -9.39 6.60 -12.97
C LYS A 121 -7.95 6.84 -12.53
N THR A 122 -7.54 6.25 -11.41
CA THR A 122 -6.17 6.36 -10.91
C THR A 122 -5.26 5.44 -11.73
N PRO A 123 -4.19 5.97 -12.36
CA PRO A 123 -3.15 5.14 -12.95
C PRO A 123 -2.50 4.27 -11.87
N LEU A 124 -2.31 2.98 -12.17
CA LEU A 124 -1.78 2.00 -11.22
C LEU A 124 -0.36 1.56 -11.61
N ASP A 125 0.37 2.39 -12.34
CA ASP A 125 1.65 2.03 -12.97
C ASP A 125 2.75 1.71 -11.95
N THR A 126 2.71 2.33 -10.78
CA THR A 126 3.67 2.14 -9.69
C THR A 126 3.11 1.30 -8.54
N ALA A 127 1.83 0.93 -8.61
CA ALA A 127 1.17 0.16 -7.57
C ALA A 127 1.44 -1.33 -7.75
N THR A 128 1.93 -2.03 -6.73
CA THR A 128 2.03 -3.50 -6.71
C THR A 128 0.71 -4.14 -6.32
N GLY A 129 -0.08 -3.48 -5.47
CA GLY A 129 -1.35 -4.00 -4.98
C GLY A 129 -2.10 -3.02 -4.08
N VAL A 130 -3.11 -3.55 -3.42
CA VAL A 130 -3.88 -2.84 -2.38
C VAL A 130 -3.82 -3.69 -1.12
N SER A 131 -3.45 -3.06 0.00
CA SER A 131 -3.39 -3.72 1.29
C SER A 131 -4.80 -3.97 1.87
N VAL A 132 -4.91 -4.83 2.87
CA VAL A 132 -6.20 -5.14 3.53
C VAL A 132 -6.85 -3.94 4.21
N ASP A 133 -6.08 -2.88 4.47
CA ASP A 133 -6.62 -1.61 4.97
C ASP A 133 -7.01 -0.63 3.85
N GLY A 134 -6.86 -1.02 2.58
CA GLY A 134 -7.26 -0.24 1.42
C GLY A 134 -6.23 0.80 0.97
N VAL A 135 -5.11 0.94 1.67
CA VAL A 135 -3.98 1.77 1.24
C VAL A 135 -3.20 1.06 0.14
N MET A 136 -2.67 1.85 -0.79
CA MET A 136 -1.88 1.33 -1.89
C MET A 136 -0.57 0.71 -1.40
N ILE A 137 -0.17 -0.38 -2.03
CA ILE A 137 1.19 -0.93 -1.91
C ILE A 137 1.89 -0.58 -3.20
N PHE A 138 2.94 0.23 -3.13
CA PHE A 138 3.75 0.60 -4.30
C PHE A 138 4.98 -0.30 -4.42
N THR A 139 5.71 -0.16 -5.52
CA THR A 139 7.03 -0.75 -5.69
C THR A 139 7.98 -0.36 -4.56
N PRO A 140 9.04 -1.14 -4.27
CA PRO A 140 10.00 -0.79 -3.22
C PRO A 140 10.65 0.57 -3.42
N ASP A 141 10.93 0.94 -4.67
CA ASP A 141 11.50 2.23 -5.02
C ASP A 141 10.44 3.35 -4.97
N SER A 142 10.85 4.52 -4.51
CA SER A 142 10.03 5.72 -4.51
C SER A 142 9.90 6.35 -5.90
N ALA A 143 9.11 7.42 -6.01
CA ALA A 143 8.94 8.14 -7.27
C ALA A 143 10.25 8.70 -7.86
N ASN A 144 11.31 8.82 -7.03
CA ASN A 144 12.65 9.25 -7.46
C ASN A 144 13.57 8.07 -7.82
N ASN A 145 13.04 6.85 -7.90
CA ASN A 145 13.78 5.63 -8.22
C ASN A 145 14.90 5.32 -7.19
N ILE A 146 14.60 5.56 -5.91
CA ILE A 146 15.49 5.31 -4.76
C ILE A 146 14.76 4.51 -3.68
N ASP A 147 15.50 3.79 -2.86
CA ASP A 147 14.97 3.20 -1.63
C ASP A 147 14.56 4.33 -0.66
N PRO A 148 13.28 4.44 -0.29
CA PRO A 148 12.79 5.51 0.58
C PRO A 148 13.36 5.43 2.00
N PHE A 149 13.81 4.25 2.44
CA PHE A 149 14.38 4.03 3.77
C PHE A 149 15.90 4.14 3.78
N PHE A 150 16.57 3.69 2.71
CA PHE A 150 18.03 3.65 2.61
C PHE A 150 18.55 4.14 1.24
N PRO A 151 18.36 5.41 0.88
CA PRO A 151 18.72 5.90 -0.44
C PRO A 151 20.24 5.81 -0.69
N PRO A 152 20.68 5.47 -1.91
CA PRO A 152 22.10 5.32 -2.22
C PRO A 152 22.82 6.68 -2.20
N GLY A 153 23.87 6.76 -1.38
CA GLY A 153 24.79 7.90 -1.29
C GLY A 153 24.37 8.95 -0.27
N GLY A 154 25.33 9.41 0.56
CA GLY A 154 25.12 10.34 1.68
C GLY A 154 24.66 11.77 1.33
N GLY A 155 24.18 12.00 0.11
CA GLY A 155 23.60 13.27 -0.34
C GLY A 155 22.08 13.25 -0.53
N GLN A 156 21.44 12.08 -0.45
CA GLN A 156 19.97 11.95 -0.53
C GLN A 156 19.39 11.71 0.85
N THR A 157 18.36 12.47 1.21
CA THR A 157 17.63 12.30 2.47
C THR A 157 16.64 11.15 2.33
N SER A 158 16.65 10.21 3.27
CA SER A 158 15.58 9.22 3.42
C SER A 158 14.23 9.92 3.45
N GLU A 159 13.23 9.30 2.85
CA GLU A 159 11.87 9.81 2.88
C GLU A 159 11.33 9.72 4.32
N SER A 160 10.55 10.72 4.71
CA SER A 160 10.03 10.78 6.07
C SER A 160 8.78 9.90 6.16
N VAL A 161 8.91 8.77 6.81
CA VAL A 161 7.84 7.77 7.01
C VAL A 161 7.27 7.87 8.42
N ASP A 162 6.03 7.42 8.56
CA ASP A 162 5.38 7.26 9.86
C ASP A 162 5.73 5.91 10.51
N THR A 163 5.25 5.67 11.73
CA THR A 163 5.44 4.38 12.42
C THR A 163 4.68 3.22 11.76
N CYS A 164 3.84 3.49 10.77
CA CYS A 164 3.30 2.49 9.86
C CYS A 164 4.20 2.22 8.66
N LEU A 165 5.41 2.80 8.59
CA LEU A 165 6.34 2.64 7.46
C LEU A 165 5.71 3.04 6.13
N ALA A 166 4.77 3.98 6.18
CA ALA A 166 4.10 4.58 5.05
C ALA A 166 4.36 6.08 5.03
N HIS A 167 4.07 6.70 3.89
CA HIS A 167 4.18 8.14 3.71
C HIS A 167 3.28 8.62 2.56
N CYS A 168 3.14 9.94 2.42
CA CYS A 168 2.53 10.53 1.24
C CYS A 168 3.58 11.01 0.25
N GLN A 169 3.31 10.74 -1.03
CA GLN A 169 3.99 11.46 -2.11
C GLN A 169 3.61 12.94 -2.11
N ILE A 170 4.36 13.76 -2.85
CA ILE A 170 4.02 15.19 -3.11
C ILE A 170 2.60 15.34 -3.70
N THR A 171 2.16 14.35 -4.47
CA THR A 171 0.80 14.26 -5.05
C THR A 171 -0.28 13.91 -4.03
N GLY A 172 0.11 13.64 -2.78
CA GLY A 172 -0.77 13.35 -1.65
C GLY A 172 -1.26 11.90 -1.56
N ILE A 173 -0.60 10.98 -2.26
CA ILE A 173 -0.95 9.56 -2.24
C ILE A 173 -0.27 8.89 -1.05
N TYR A 174 -1.05 8.49 -0.05
CA TYR A 174 -0.56 7.68 1.07
C TYR A 174 -0.40 6.22 0.64
N HIS A 175 0.76 5.62 0.91
CA HIS A 175 1.09 4.28 0.43
C HIS A 175 2.16 3.59 1.27
N TYR A 176 2.21 2.27 1.16
CA TYR A 176 3.27 1.42 1.70
C TYR A 176 4.28 1.06 0.60
N HIS A 177 5.57 1.03 0.95
CA HIS A 177 6.63 0.40 0.13
C HIS A 177 7.03 -0.99 0.64
N ILE A 178 6.78 -1.26 1.92
CA ILE A 178 7.18 -2.49 2.61
C ILE A 178 6.03 -3.01 3.48
N ALA A 179 6.17 -4.24 3.94
CA ALA A 179 5.25 -4.82 4.92
C ALA A 179 5.24 -3.97 6.20
N SER A 180 4.04 -3.75 6.74
CA SER A 180 3.85 -2.90 7.91
C SER A 180 2.93 -3.57 8.92
N GLY A 181 3.29 -3.46 10.20
CA GLY A 181 2.41 -3.87 11.30
C GLY A 181 1.03 -3.23 11.23
N CYS A 182 0.94 -2.03 10.68
CA CYS A 182 -0.31 -1.32 10.51
C CYS A 182 -1.29 -2.01 9.55
N GLN A 183 -0.80 -2.80 8.60
CA GLN A 183 -1.65 -3.57 7.68
C GLN A 183 -2.43 -4.66 8.42
N VAL A 184 -1.88 -5.19 9.53
CA VAL A 184 -2.44 -6.35 10.23
C VAL A 184 -2.99 -6.02 11.62
N ASN A 185 -2.37 -5.08 12.31
CA ASN A 185 -2.75 -4.62 13.63
C ASN A 185 -2.64 -3.09 13.68
N PRO A 186 -3.64 -2.38 13.13
CA PRO A 186 -3.61 -0.93 13.07
C PRO A 186 -3.61 -0.31 14.49
N PRO A 187 -2.65 0.56 14.85
CA PRO A 187 -2.74 1.30 16.10
C PRO A 187 -3.98 2.21 16.08
N THR A 188 -4.60 2.38 17.24
CA THR A 188 -5.69 3.33 17.42
C THR A 188 -5.16 4.75 17.57
N GLY A 189 -5.76 5.72 16.89
CA GLY A 189 -5.45 7.15 17.07
C GLY A 189 -4.43 7.68 16.07
N ASN A 190 -3.65 8.67 16.51
CA ASN A 190 -2.63 9.33 15.69
C ASN A 190 -1.37 8.49 15.67
N ILE A 191 -0.84 8.30 14.46
CA ILE A 191 0.44 7.66 14.21
C ILE A 191 1.49 8.75 14.26
N SER A 192 2.59 8.48 14.95
CA SER A 192 3.75 9.37 15.00
C SER A 192 4.69 9.12 13.83
N SER A 193 5.50 10.12 13.49
CA SER A 193 6.68 9.93 12.65
C SER A 193 7.57 8.80 13.17
N CYS A 194 8.10 8.00 12.25
CA CYS A 194 9.14 7.01 12.54
C CYS A 194 10.36 7.66 13.19
N SER A 195 10.68 8.91 12.83
CA SER A 195 11.82 9.68 13.40
C SER A 195 11.76 9.82 14.92
N GLY A 196 10.56 9.82 15.51
CA GLY A 196 10.33 9.88 16.96
C GLY A 196 10.40 8.53 17.67
N THR A 197 10.64 7.42 16.94
CA THR A 197 10.58 6.05 17.48
C THR A 197 11.93 5.36 17.29
N SER A 198 12.68 5.17 18.38
CA SER A 198 14.05 4.64 18.35
C SER A 198 14.18 3.26 17.65
N SER A 199 13.21 2.37 17.85
CA SER A 199 13.17 1.07 17.18
C SER A 199 12.93 1.20 15.67
N CYS A 200 12.18 2.22 15.24
CA CYS A 200 11.87 2.45 13.83
C CYS A 200 13.09 3.00 13.08
N ILE A 201 13.76 4.01 13.63
CA ILE A 201 14.93 4.64 12.98
C ILE A 201 16.19 3.79 12.99
N SER A 202 16.36 2.92 14.00
CA SER A 202 17.61 2.16 14.15
C SER A 202 17.72 1.02 13.15
N ASN A 203 16.60 0.35 12.86
CA ASN A 203 16.56 -0.74 11.89
C ASN A 203 15.12 -0.96 11.40
N VAL A 204 14.75 -0.28 10.31
CA VAL A 204 13.41 -0.36 9.71
C VAL A 204 13.02 -1.80 9.36
N ALA A 205 13.94 -2.61 8.85
CA ALA A 205 13.65 -4.00 8.50
C ALA A 205 13.28 -4.83 9.73
N THR A 206 14.06 -4.71 10.82
CA THR A 206 13.78 -5.38 12.09
C THR A 206 12.47 -4.87 12.68
N TYR A 207 12.22 -3.57 12.62
CA TYR A 207 10.98 -2.95 13.08
C TYR A 207 9.75 -3.48 12.33
N SER A 208 9.81 -3.50 10.98
CA SER A 208 8.79 -4.08 10.11
C SER A 208 8.50 -5.54 10.51
N ILE A 209 9.51 -6.39 10.55
CA ILE A 209 9.37 -7.82 10.87
C ILE A 209 8.86 -8.04 12.30
N SER A 210 9.29 -7.22 13.26
CA SER A 210 8.89 -7.37 14.67
C SER A 210 7.38 -7.27 14.87
N SER A 211 6.69 -6.49 14.03
CA SER A 211 5.24 -6.36 14.05
C SER A 211 4.52 -7.67 13.72
N PHE A 212 5.22 -8.60 13.05
CA PHE A 212 4.70 -9.90 12.63
C PHE A 212 5.16 -11.06 13.53
N SER A 213 5.99 -10.79 14.55
CA SER A 213 6.61 -11.82 15.39
C SER A 213 5.62 -12.74 16.12
N ASN A 214 4.40 -12.26 16.39
CA ASN A 214 3.34 -13.02 17.06
C ASN A 214 2.47 -13.84 16.11
N TYR A 215 2.64 -13.71 14.80
CA TYR A 215 1.85 -14.46 13.82
C TYR A 215 2.49 -15.82 13.57
N GLN A 216 1.83 -16.87 14.03
CA GLN A 216 2.27 -18.26 13.88
C GLN A 216 1.94 -18.85 12.50
N THR A 217 1.17 -18.12 11.69
CA THR A 217 0.70 -18.53 10.36
C THR A 217 0.97 -17.42 9.35
N LYS A 218 0.86 -17.75 8.06
CA LYS A 218 0.84 -16.74 6.99
C LYS A 218 -0.30 -15.76 7.26
N THR A 219 0.00 -14.46 7.25
CA THR A 219 -0.98 -13.39 7.41
C THR A 219 -1.17 -12.68 6.09
N VAL A 220 -2.42 -12.32 5.79
CA VAL A 220 -2.76 -11.58 4.57
C VAL A 220 -2.49 -10.10 4.78
N LEU A 221 -1.63 -9.52 3.94
CA LEU A 221 -1.31 -8.10 3.91
C LEU A 221 -2.10 -7.35 2.84
N GLY A 222 -2.49 -8.04 1.76
CA GLY A 222 -3.22 -7.43 0.66
C GLY A 222 -3.47 -8.34 -0.53
N ILE A 223 -3.87 -7.71 -1.64
CA ILE A 223 -4.06 -8.34 -2.94
C ILE A 223 -3.17 -7.62 -3.95
N ALA A 224 -2.29 -8.36 -4.60
CA ALA A 224 -1.48 -7.88 -5.70
C ALA A 224 -2.33 -7.64 -6.95
N LYS A 225 -1.89 -6.75 -7.85
CA LYS A 225 -2.50 -6.57 -9.18
C LYS A 225 -2.42 -7.81 -10.07
N ALA A 226 -1.60 -8.79 -9.72
CA ALA A 226 -1.56 -10.09 -10.38
C ALA A 226 -2.57 -11.10 -9.79
N GLY A 227 -3.40 -10.69 -8.82
CA GLY A 227 -4.41 -11.54 -8.19
C GLY A 227 -3.95 -12.39 -7.02
N HIS A 228 -2.65 -12.40 -6.72
CA HIS A 228 -2.09 -13.16 -5.62
C HIS A 228 -2.34 -12.48 -4.28
N VAL A 229 -2.53 -13.30 -3.26
CA VAL A 229 -2.54 -12.87 -1.86
C VAL A 229 -1.11 -12.52 -1.47
N ILE A 230 -0.94 -11.33 -0.87
CA ILE A 230 0.32 -10.85 -0.30
C ILE A 230 0.37 -11.28 1.16
#